data_AF-A0A6I1ZE88-F1
#
_entry.id   AF-A0A6I1ZE88-F1
#
_cell.length_a   1.000
_cell.length_b   1.000
_cell.length_c   1.000
_cell.angle_alpha   90.00
_cell.angle_beta   90.00
_cell.angle_gamma   90.00
#
_symmetry.space_group_name_H-M   'P 1'
#
loop_
_entity.id
_entity.type
_entity.pdbx_description
1 polymer ?
#
loop_
_entity_poly.entity_id
_entity_poly.type
_entity_poly.pdbx_seq_one_letter_code
_entity_poly.pdbx_strand_id
1 'polypeptide(L)' 'MKRRTARTGMSGRQLLVVQAAMIGGLAMTLFVRELPGIVRELRIYRMTGGLRANRRYP' A
#
# COMPACT_ATOMS: atom_id res chain seq x y z
N MET A 1 -40.61 -23.47 22.20
CA MET A 1 -40.02 -22.11 22.23
C MET A 1 -38.56 -22.16 21.77
N LYS A 2 -38.23 -21.73 20.55
CA LYS A 2 -36.84 -21.67 20.07
C LYS A 2 -36.19 -20.39 20.61
N ARG A 3 -35.38 -20.52 21.67
CA ARG A 3 -34.50 -19.44 22.14
C ARG A 3 -33.47 -19.16 21.03
N ARG A 4 -33.69 -18.11 20.24
CA ARG A 4 -32.62 -17.47 19.47
C ARG A 4 -31.68 -16.85 20.50
N THR A 5 -30.61 -17.57 20.82
CA THR A 5 -29.43 -16.95 21.41
C THR A 5 -29.07 -15.79 20.51
N ALA A 6 -29.25 -14.56 21.02
CA ALA A 6 -28.71 -13.36 20.42
C ALA A 6 -27.18 -13.51 20.49
N ARG A 7 -26.62 -14.23 19.52
CA ARG A 7 -25.19 -14.22 19.27
C ARG A 7 -24.89 -12.76 18.98
N THR A 8 -24.17 -12.10 19.87
CA THR A 8 -23.41 -10.87 19.65
C THR A 8 -22.31 -11.15 18.62
N GLY A 9 -22.67 -11.80 17.51
CA GLY A 9 -21.79 -12.22 16.44
C GLY A 9 -21.71 -11.07 15.48
N MET A 10 -20.52 -10.50 15.36
CA MET A 10 -20.18 -9.56 14.32
C MET A 10 -20.67 -10.11 12.98
N SER A 11 -21.54 -9.36 12.30
CA SER A 11 -22.15 -9.83 11.05
C SER A 11 -21.07 -10.15 10.02
N GLY A 12 -21.30 -11.12 9.14
CA GLY A 12 -20.32 -11.49 8.10
C GLY A 12 -19.87 -10.28 7.27
N ARG A 13 -20.75 -9.31 7.03
CA ARG A 13 -20.43 -8.04 6.37
C ARG A 13 -19.42 -7.21 7.17
N GLN A 14 -19.56 -7.12 8.49
CA GLN A 14 -18.60 -6.40 9.34
C GLN A 14 -17.23 -7.08 9.35
N LEU A 15 -17.18 -8.42 9.35
CA LEU A 15 -15.92 -9.15 9.24
C LEU A 15 -15.21 -8.89 7.91
N LEU A 16 -15.95 -8.83 6.79
CA LEU A 16 -15.39 -8.51 5.49
C LEU A 16 -14.84 -7.09 5.42
N VAL A 17 -15.56 -6.12 6.00
CA VAL A 17 -15.09 -4.72 6.07
C VAL A 17 -13.81 -4.61 6.89
N VAL A 18 -13.74 -5.28 8.04
CA VAL A 18 -12.54 -5.27 8.89
C VAL A 18 -11.36 -5.92 8.17
N GLN A 19 -11.56 -7.06 7.50
CA GLN A 19 -10.51 -7.71 6.71
C GLN A 19 -10.02 -6.82 5.57
N ALA A 20 -10.94 -6.20 4.82
CA ALA A 20 -10.59 -5.29 3.73
C ALA A 20 -9.80 -4.07 4.25
N ALA A 21 -10.21 -3.49 5.38
CA ALA A 21 -9.50 -2.38 6.00
C ALA A 21 -8.11 -2.80 6.49
N MET A 22 -7.96 -4.00 7.04
CA MET A 22 -6.68 -4.50 7.55
C MET A 22 -5.69 -4.78 6.41
N ILE A 23 -6.14 -5.50 5.37
CA ILE A 23 -5.32 -5.80 4.18
C ILE A 23 -5.00 -4.51 3.42
N GLY A 24 -5.99 -3.63 3.23
CA GLY A 24 -5.81 -2.35 2.58
C GLY A 24 -4.83 -1.44 3.32
N GLY A 25 -4.91 -1.38 4.65
CA GLY A 25 -3.98 -0.63 5.48
C GLY A 25 -2.55 -1.15 5.39
N LEU A 26 -2.36 -2.47 5.45
CA LEU A 26 -1.04 -3.09 5.26
C LEU A 26 -0.47 -2.80 3.88
N ALA A 27 -1.26 -2.99 2.81
CA ALA A 27 -0.84 -2.70 1.45
C ALA A 27 -0.46 -1.21 1.28
N MET A 28 -1.26 -0.29 1.85
CA MET A 28 -1.00 1.15 1.81
C MET A 28 0.29 1.52 2.53
N THR A 29 0.53 0.96 3.73
CA THR A 29 1.79 1.22 4.47
C THR A 29 3.01 0.72 3.75
N LEU A 30 2.94 -0.47 3.12
CA LEU A 30 4.02 -0.98 2.28
C LEU A 30 4.23 -0.08 1.06
N PHE A 31 3.16 0.31 0.38
CA PHE A 31 3.23 1.22 -0.76
C PHE A 31 3.92 2.53 -0.39
N VAL A 32 3.49 3.18 0.70
CA VAL A 32 4.10 4.42 1.20
C VAL A 32 5.57 4.22 1.60
N ARG A 33 5.93 3.04 2.09
CA ARG A 33 7.32 2.70 2.43
C ARG A 33 8.21 2.51 1.19
N GLU A 34 7.66 2.02 0.07
CA GLU A 34 8.39 1.85 -1.19
C GLU A 34 8.47 3.16 -2.02
N LEU A 35 7.52 4.09 -1.83
CA LEU A 35 7.53 5.42 -2.47
C LEU A 35 8.86 6.20 -2.30
N PRO A 36 9.48 6.33 -1.11
CA PRO A 36 10.75 7.04 -0.98
C PRO A 36 11.89 6.37 -1.77
N GLY A 37 11.83 5.07 -2.01
CA GLY A 37 12.78 4.36 -2.88
C GLY A 37 12.66 4.82 -4.33
N ILE A 38 11.44 4.78 -4.88
CA ILE A 38 11.15 5.23 -6.25
C ILE A 38 11.45 6.73 -6.41
N VAL A 39 11.05 7.55 -5.43
CA VAL A 39 11.31 9.00 -5.44
C VAL A 39 12.81 9.27 -5.34
N ARG A 40 13.58 8.49 -4.57
CA ARG A 40 15.04 8.59 -4.51
C ARG A 40 15.67 8.22 -5.84
N GLU A 41 15.26 7.12 -6.47
CA GLU A 41 15.72 6.70 -7.80
C GLU A 41 15.44 7.79 -8.85
N LEU A 42 14.23 8.33 -8.88
CA LEU A 42 13.83 9.43 -9.75
C LEU A 42 14.61 10.72 -9.45
N ARG A 43 14.88 11.01 -8.17
CA ARG A 43 15.68 12.18 -7.77
C ARG A 43 17.12 12.03 -8.22
N ILE A 44 17.71 10.84 -8.06
CA ILE A 44 19.04 10.53 -8.59
C ILE A 44 19.01 10.67 -10.10
N TYR A 45 18.05 10.08 -10.80
CA TYR A 45 17.88 10.22 -12.24
C TYR A 45 17.75 11.69 -12.68
N ARG A 46 17.07 12.54 -11.92
CA ARG A 46 17.01 13.99 -12.19
C ARG A 46 18.33 14.70 -11.89
N MET A 47 19.03 14.36 -10.81
CA MET A 47 20.32 14.95 -10.44
C MET A 47 21.43 14.54 -11.41
N THR A 48 21.41 13.30 -11.89
CA THR A 48 22.34 12.79 -12.89
C THR A 48 21.94 13.17 -14.31
N GLY A 49 20.90 13.99 -14.53
CA GLY A 49 20.51 14.43 -15.88
C GLY A 49 19.88 13.35 -16.77
N GLY A 50 19.51 12.20 -16.20
CA GLY A 50 18.84 11.09 -16.87
C GLY A 50 19.60 10.51 -18.07
N LEU A 51 18.87 9.95 -19.05
CA LEU A 51 19.40 9.44 -20.34
C LEU A 51 20.28 10.45 -21.11
N ARG A 52 20.28 11.74 -20.73
CA ARG A 52 21.11 12.78 -21.35
C ARG A 52 22.51 12.93 -20.75
N ALA A 53 22.80 12.41 -19.56
CA ALA A 53 24.17 12.41 -19.04
C ALA A 53 25.05 11.27 -19.57
N ASN A 54 24.42 10.17 -20.02
CA ASN A 54 25.12 9.08 -20.69
C ASN A 54 25.63 9.45 -22.10
N ARG A 55 25.41 10.70 -22.55
CA ARG A 55 25.83 11.21 -23.87
C ARG A 55 27.12 12.02 -23.83
N ARG A 56 27.75 12.13 -22.65
CA ARG A 56 28.94 12.97 -22.43
C ARG A 56 30.11 12.14 -21.91
N TYR A 57 30.35 11.00 -22.55
CA TYR A 57 31.67 10.37 -22.59
C TYR A 57 31.95 9.99 -24.07
N PRO A 58 33.00 10.54 -24.70
CA PRO A 58 33.57 9.96 -25.92
C PRO A 58 34.18 8.58 -25.63
#